data_AF-A0A430RRY2-F1
#
_entry.id   AF-A0A430RRY2-F1
#
_cell.length_a   1.000
_cell.length_b   1.000
_cell.length_c   1.000
_cell.angle_alpha   90.00
_cell.angle_beta   90.00
_cell.angle_gamma   90.00
#
_symmetry.space_group_name_H-M   'P 1'
#
loop_
_entity.id
_entity.type
_entity.pdbx_description
1 polymer ?
#
loop_
_entity_poly.entity_id
_entity_poly.type
_entity_poly.pdbx_seq_one_letter_code
_entity_poly.pdbx_strand_id
1 'polypeptide(L)' 'MEAWVIRDPEVMLGKPVVAGTRITVEEILGRVKIYV' A
#
# COMPACT_ATOMS: atom_id res chain seq x y z
N MET A 1 12.89 10.29 -8.35
CA MET A 1 11.46 10.35 -7.97
C MET A 1 11.25 9.32 -6.87
N GLU A 2 10.63 9.68 -5.76
CA GLU A 2 10.32 8.71 -4.70
C GLU A 2 9.19 7.78 -5.14
N ALA A 3 9.24 6.51 -4.75
CA ALA A 3 8.21 5.53 -5.06
C ALA A 3 6.94 5.84 -4.25
N TRP A 4 5.78 5.85 -4.92
CA TRP A 4 4.49 6.11 -4.26
C TRP A 4 3.97 4.91 -3.47
N VAL A 5 4.41 3.70 -3.85
CA VAL A 5 4.13 2.46 -3.15
C VAL A 5 5.46 1.89 -2.65
N ILE A 6 5.54 1.62 -1.36
CA ILE A 6 6.73 1.05 -0.72
C ILE A 6 6.40 -0.29 -0.09
N ARG A 7 7.42 -1.15 0.02
CA ARG A 7 7.39 -2.41 0.76
C ARG A 7 8.57 -2.43 1.72
N ASP A 8 8.27 -2.41 3.00
CA ASP A 8 9.26 -2.41 4.07
C ASP A 8 8.89 -3.52 5.06
N PRO A 9 9.75 -4.52 5.31
CA PRO A 9 9.47 -5.59 6.26
C PRO A 9 9.09 -5.12 7.66
N GLU A 10 9.57 -3.95 8.09
CA GLU A 10 9.30 -3.36 9.40
C GLU A 10 7.95 -2.61 9.43
N VAL A 11 7.40 -2.25 8.26
CA VAL A 11 6.12 -1.54 8.13
C VAL A 11 5.04 -2.49 7.63
N MET A 12 3.95 -2.64 8.40
CA MET A 12 2.79 -3.46 8.00
C MET A 12 3.17 -4.87 7.52
N LEU A 13 4.21 -5.47 8.12
CA LEU A 13 4.72 -6.80 7.81
C LEU A 13 5.14 -6.98 6.34
N GLY A 14 5.65 -5.92 5.70
CA GLY A 14 6.05 -5.96 4.29
C GLY A 14 4.90 -5.85 3.29
N LYS A 15 3.65 -5.63 3.74
CA LYS A 15 2.55 -5.31 2.83
C LYS A 15 2.85 -4.02 2.06
N PRO A 16 2.56 -3.97 0.74
CA PRO A 16 2.71 -2.73 -0.01
C PRO A 16 1.75 -1.65 0.50
N VAL A 17 2.30 -0.49 0.85
CA VAL A 17 1.58 0.67 1.40
C VAL A 17 1.86 1.92 0.58
N VAL A 18 0.95 2.90 0.64
CA VAL A 18 1.21 4.23 0.09
C VAL A 18 2.26 4.94 0.95
N ALA A 19 3.30 5.47 0.30
CA ALA A 19 4.40 6.14 0.96
C ALA A 19 3.92 7.23 1.94
N GLY A 20 4.50 7.24 3.14
CA GLY A 20 4.11 8.18 4.21
C GLY A 20 2.80 7.83 4.95
N THR A 21 2.22 6.65 4.70
CA THR A 21 0.97 6.22 5.35
C THR A 21 1.06 4.78 5.87
N ARG A 22 0.04 4.36 6.64
CA ARG A 22 -0.22 2.94 6.96
C ARG A 22 -1.41 2.37 6.19
N ILE A 23 -1.71 2.93 5.01
CA ILE A 23 -2.78 2.46 4.13
C ILE A 23 -2.20 1.47 3.13
N THR A 24 -2.70 0.24 3.13
CA THR A 24 -2.31 -0.78 2.16
C THR A 24 -2.92 -0.50 0.79
N VAL A 25 -2.23 -0.93 -0.26
CA VAL A 25 -2.76 -0.85 -1.63
C VAL A 25 -4.07 -1.66 -1.75
N GLU A 26 -4.14 -2.78 -1.04
CA GLU A 26 -5.33 -3.65 -0.94
C GLU A 26 -6.57 -2.89 -0.44
N GLU A 27 -6.46 -2.09 0.62
CA GLU A 27 -7.57 -1.30 1.15
C GLU A 27 -8.08 -0.24 0.16
N ILE A 28 -7.19 0.38 -0.61
CA ILE A 28 -7.57 1.35 -1.65
C ILE A 28 -8.36 0.63 -2.75
N LEU A 29 -7.84 -0.49 -3.25
CA LEU A 29 -8.49 -1.28 -4.30
C LEU A 29 -9.86 -1.80 -3.84
N GLY A 30 -9.99 -2.23 -2.58
CA GLY A 30 -11.26 -2.62 -1.98
C GLY A 30 -12.30 -1.49 -1.93
N ARG A 31 -11.85 -0.23 -1.73
CA ARG A 31 -12.73 0.95 -1.72
C ARG A 31 -13.21 1.34 -3.11
N VAL A 32 -12.36 1.22 -4.13
CA VAL A 32 -12.72 1.54 -5.53
C VAL A 32 -13.38 0.37 -6.27
N LYS A 33 -13.53 -0.79 -5.62
CA LYS A 33 -14.08 -2.05 -6.18
C LYS A 33 -13.42 -2.47 -7.50
N ILE A 34 -12.13 -2.21 -7.63
CA ILE A 34 -11.35 -2.68 -8.77
C ILE A 34 -10.73 -4.01 -8.34
N TYR A 35 -11.39 -5.10 -8.70
CA TYR A 35 -10.83 -6.44 -8.58
C TYR A 35 -10.06 -6.74 -9.88
N VAL A 36 -8.77 -7.03 -9.76
CA VAL A 36 -7.95 -7.65 -10.82
C VAL A 36 -7.79 -9.14 -10.54
#